data_AF-A0AAD3NVQ7-F1
#
_entry.id   AF-A0AAD3NVQ7-F1
#
_cell.length_a   1.000
_cell.length_b   1.000
_cell.length_c   1.000
_cell.angle_alpha   90.00
_cell.angle_beta   90.00
_cell.angle_gamma   90.00
#
_symmetry.space_group_name_H-M   'P 1'
#
loop_
_entity.id
_entity.type
_entity.pdbx_description
1 polymer ?
#
loop_
_entity_poly.entity_id
_entity_poly.type
_entity_poly.pdbx_seq_one_letter_code
_entity_poly.pdbx_strand_id
1 'polypeptide(L)'
;MAIFYLQVEGVLPCLHKEKPDLFGKKSNYMNLQHVQLTNADKSPNHDESLSIGELFIKFLGYYVDKFDFNKEGISVRLGRTIRKPKSTPDRNHRIFIEDPFNQTNVAKAVKCDDSFKKIMHAFTQSLTRLEISDDLSEVVGQYMAWDIENDEWVNLD
;
A
#
# COMPACT_ATOMS: atom_id res chain seq x y z
N MET A 1 -0.08 -2.27 -0.26
CA MET A 1 -0.33 -0.81 -0.18
C MET A 1 -0.67 -0.26 -1.56
N ALA A 2 0.24 -0.26 -2.54
CA ALA A 2 -0.04 0.25 -3.90
C ALA A 2 -1.29 -0.36 -4.55
N ILE A 3 -1.41 -1.70 -4.61
CA ILE A 3 -2.61 -2.35 -5.17
C ILE A 3 -3.90 -1.87 -4.50
N PHE A 4 -3.90 -1.76 -3.18
CA PHE A 4 -5.06 -1.29 -2.42
C PHE A 4 -5.38 0.18 -2.74
N TYR A 5 -4.35 1.04 -2.79
CA TYR A 5 -4.53 2.44 -3.13
C TYR A 5 -5.15 2.58 -4.54
N LEU A 6 -4.62 1.85 -5.52
CA LEU A 6 -5.18 1.83 -6.86
C LEU A 6 -6.60 1.27 -6.92
N GLN A 7 -6.99 0.37 -6.00
CA GLN A 7 -8.39 -0.05 -5.88
C GLN A 7 -9.29 1.05 -5.31
N VAL A 8 -8.78 1.85 -4.37
CA VAL A 8 -9.50 3.01 -3.80
C VAL A 8 -9.68 4.11 -4.84
N GLU A 9 -8.65 4.39 -5.65
CA GLU A 9 -8.71 5.34 -6.76
C GLU A 9 -9.47 4.81 -7.98
N GLY A 10 -9.99 3.57 -7.93
CA GLY A 10 -10.73 2.99 -9.03
C GLY A 10 -9.88 2.66 -10.26
N VAL A 11 -8.55 2.63 -10.15
CA VAL A 11 -7.64 2.19 -11.21
C VAL A 11 -7.66 0.67 -11.36
N LEU A 12 -7.63 -0.07 -10.25
CA LEU A 12 -7.65 -1.52 -10.25
C LEU A 12 -8.98 -2.08 -9.73
N PRO A 13 -9.50 -3.16 -10.34
CA PRO A 13 -10.67 -3.86 -9.81
C PRO A 13 -10.34 -4.60 -8.50
N CYS A 14 -11.40 -5.05 -7.83
CA CYS A 14 -11.27 -5.99 -6.71
C CYS A 14 -11.53 -7.42 -7.18
N LEU A 15 -10.49 -8.11 -7.67
CA LEU A 15 -10.63 -9.42 -8.32
C LEU A 15 -11.31 -10.50 -7.45
N HIS A 16 -11.15 -10.46 -6.12
CA HIS A 16 -11.83 -11.40 -5.24
C HIS A 16 -13.34 -11.17 -5.15
N LYS A 17 -13.82 -9.94 -5.41
CA LYS A 17 -15.25 -9.65 -5.52
C LYS A 17 -15.78 -9.98 -6.91
N GLU A 18 -15.00 -9.69 -7.94
CA GLU A 18 -15.44 -9.84 -9.33
C GLU A 18 -15.37 -11.29 -9.82
N LYS A 19 -14.36 -12.04 -9.37
CA LYS A 19 -14.12 -13.43 -9.78
C LYS A 19 -13.97 -14.36 -8.56
N PRO A 20 -15.01 -14.51 -7.72
CA PRO A 20 -14.94 -15.33 -6.50
C PRO A 20 -14.71 -16.82 -6.79
N ASP A 21 -15.07 -17.31 -7.98
CA ASP A 21 -14.82 -18.69 -8.38
C ASP A 21 -13.32 -19.00 -8.57
N LEU A 22 -12.55 -17.98 -8.93
CA LEU A 22 -11.10 -18.08 -9.16
C LEU A 22 -10.28 -17.75 -7.92
N PHE A 23 -10.73 -16.78 -7.12
CA PHE A 23 -9.94 -16.24 -5.99
C PHE A 23 -10.59 -16.46 -4.62
N GLY A 24 -11.77 -17.07 -4.55
CA GLY A 24 -12.45 -17.35 -3.28
C GLY A 24 -11.78 -18.45 -2.47
N LYS A 25 -12.07 -18.54 -1.17
CA LYS A 25 -11.46 -19.56 -0.27
C LYS A 25 -11.61 -21.02 -0.75
N LYS A 26 -12.62 -21.30 -1.58
CA LYS A 26 -12.90 -22.64 -2.11
C LYS A 26 -12.35 -22.85 -3.53
N SER A 27 -11.67 -21.86 -4.10
CA SER A 27 -11.12 -21.96 -5.45
C SER A 27 -10.05 -23.04 -5.48
N ASN A 28 -10.09 -23.90 -6.49
CA ASN A 28 -9.00 -24.83 -6.75
C ASN A 28 -7.83 -24.04 -7.36
N TYR A 29 -6.64 -24.13 -6.76
CA TYR A 29 -5.44 -23.47 -7.29
C TYR A 29 -5.11 -23.94 -8.72
N MET A 30 -5.56 -25.13 -9.13
CA MET A 30 -5.46 -25.60 -10.51
C MET A 30 -6.25 -24.73 -11.50
N ASN A 31 -7.27 -24.00 -11.05
CA ASN A 31 -8.02 -23.06 -11.89
C ASN A 31 -7.23 -21.76 -12.15
N LEU A 32 -6.18 -21.48 -11.36
CA LEU A 32 -5.33 -20.29 -11.54
C LEU A 32 -4.42 -20.38 -12.76
N GLN A 33 -4.13 -21.60 -13.23
CA GLN A 33 -3.22 -21.90 -14.35
C GLN A 33 -3.67 -21.27 -15.68
N HIS A 34 -4.96 -21.00 -15.82
CA HIS A 34 -5.58 -20.53 -17.05
C HIS A 34 -6.31 -19.19 -16.88
N VAL A 35 -6.05 -18.46 -15.80
CA VAL A 35 -6.69 -17.15 -15.60
C VAL A 35 -6.17 -16.16 -16.62
N GLN A 36 -7.01 -15.84 -17.59
CA GLN A 36 -6.80 -14.72 -18.50
C GLN A 36 -7.59 -13.52 -17.97
N LEU A 37 -6.85 -12.49 -17.56
CA LEU A 37 -7.41 -11.17 -17.31
C LEU A 37 -7.42 -10.42 -18.63
N THR A 38 -8.54 -9.79 -18.96
CA THR A 38 -8.75 -9.06 -20.21
C THR A 38 -9.09 -7.61 -19.92
N ASN A 39 -9.14 -6.76 -20.95
CA ASN A 39 -9.55 -5.37 -20.80
C ASN A 39 -10.99 -5.20 -20.28
N ALA A 40 -11.84 -6.24 -20.38
CA ALA A 40 -13.17 -6.24 -19.77
C ALA A 40 -13.14 -6.32 -18.24
N ASP A 41 -12.00 -6.71 -17.66
CA ASP A 41 -11.76 -6.76 -16.22
C ASP A 41 -11.17 -5.46 -15.67
N LYS A 42 -11.14 -4.38 -16.47
CA LYS A 42 -10.74 -3.06 -15.97
C LYS A 42 -11.78 -2.57 -14.95
N SER A 43 -11.30 -1.80 -13.97
CA SER A 43 -12.21 -1.13 -13.05
C SER A 43 -13.13 -0.19 -13.83
N PRO A 44 -14.46 -0.25 -13.63
CA PRO A 44 -15.42 0.58 -14.35
C PRO A 44 -15.33 2.06 -13.97
N ASN A 45 -14.64 2.37 -12.87
CA ASN A 45 -14.48 3.73 -12.33
C ASN A 45 -13.09 4.31 -12.62
N HIS A 46 -12.32 3.70 -13.54
CA HIS A 46 -10.97 4.18 -13.84
C HIS A 46 -11.04 5.50 -14.62
N ASP A 47 -10.55 6.56 -13.99
CA ASP A 47 -10.22 7.79 -14.69
C ASP A 47 -8.88 7.62 -15.40
N GLU A 48 -8.92 7.30 -16.69
CA GLU A 48 -7.73 7.13 -17.55
C GLU A 48 -6.90 8.42 -17.71
N SER A 49 -7.33 9.56 -17.15
CA SER A 49 -6.63 10.83 -17.27
C SER A 49 -5.44 11.00 -16.31
N LEU A 50 -5.35 10.21 -15.23
CA LEU A 50 -4.25 10.36 -14.27
C LEU A 50 -2.95 9.74 -14.81
N SER A 51 -1.92 10.56 -14.87
CA SER A 51 -0.57 10.11 -15.16
C SER A 51 0.00 9.26 -14.00
N ILE A 52 1.02 8.46 -14.30
CA ILE A 52 1.72 7.65 -13.28
C ILE A 52 2.34 8.55 -12.19
N GLY A 53 2.86 9.74 -12.58
CA GLY A 53 3.42 10.71 -11.63
C GLY A 53 2.37 11.22 -10.64
N GLU A 54 1.20 11.64 -11.15
CA GLU A 54 0.09 12.08 -10.30
C GLU A 54 -0.42 10.96 -9.38
N LEU A 55 -0.52 9.72 -9.89
CA LEU A 55 -0.88 8.56 -9.07
C LEU A 55 0.14 8.30 -7.96
N PHE A 56 1.43 8.52 -8.22
CA PHE A 56 2.48 8.33 -7.22
C PHE A 56 2.44 9.42 -6.13
N ILE A 57 2.27 10.68 -6.51
CA ILE A 57 2.10 11.79 -5.56
C ILE A 57 0.87 11.56 -4.69
N LYS A 58 -0.28 11.24 -5.31
CA LYS A 58 -1.52 10.96 -4.57
C LYS A 58 -1.41 9.69 -3.71
N PHE A 59 -0.64 8.68 -4.12
CA PHE A 59 -0.34 7.50 -3.29
C PHE A 59 0.39 7.89 -2.00
N LEU A 60 1.42 8.74 -2.10
CA LEU A 60 2.15 9.24 -0.94
C LEU A 60 1.22 10.04 -0.03
N GLY A 61 0.52 11.04 -0.59
CA GLY A 61 -0.44 11.87 0.16
C GLY A 61 -1.56 11.08 0.82
N TYR A 62 -2.05 10.01 0.18
CA TYR A 62 -3.04 9.12 0.80
C TYR A 62 -2.53 8.51 2.11
N TYR A 63 -1.28 8.04 2.13
CA TYR A 63 -0.72 7.41 3.34
C TYR A 63 -0.19 8.43 4.35
N VAL A 64 0.23 9.61 3.93
CA VAL A 64 0.67 10.68 4.85
C VAL A 64 -0.53 11.29 5.57
N ASP A 65 -1.60 11.65 4.85
CA ASP A 65 -2.66 12.51 5.40
C ASP A 65 -4.02 11.82 5.59
N LYS A 66 -4.34 10.81 4.78
CA LYS A 66 -5.71 10.25 4.74
C LYS A 66 -5.87 8.94 5.51
N PHE A 67 -4.88 8.05 5.46
CA PHE A 67 -4.99 6.70 6.03
C PHE A 67 -4.71 6.69 7.54
N ASP A 68 -5.68 6.26 8.36
CA ASP A 68 -5.49 6.20 9.82
C ASP A 68 -4.85 4.87 10.25
N PHE A 69 -3.52 4.81 10.26
CA PHE A 69 -2.75 3.63 10.71
C PHE A 69 -3.07 3.17 12.14
N ASN A 70 -3.68 4.00 13.00
CA ASN A 70 -4.04 3.60 14.36
C ASN A 70 -5.33 2.77 14.37
N LYS A 71 -6.25 3.02 13.44
CA LYS A 71 -7.59 2.39 13.42
C LYS A 71 -7.82 1.47 12.24
N GLU A 72 -7.14 1.70 11.13
CA GLU A 72 -7.38 1.08 9.84
C GLU A 72 -6.28 0.10 9.43
N GLY A 73 -6.71 -0.97 8.77
CA GLY A 73 -5.90 -1.94 8.09
C GLY A 73 -6.29 -2.02 6.62
N ILE A 74 -5.38 -2.53 5.81
CA ILE A 74 -5.56 -2.66 4.37
C ILE A 74 -6.07 -4.07 4.04
N SER A 75 -7.12 -4.18 3.23
CA SER A 75 -7.55 -5.45 2.62
C SER A 75 -7.71 -5.30 1.11
N VAL A 76 -6.79 -5.91 0.37
CA VAL A 76 -6.85 -5.97 -1.11
C VAL A 76 -7.99 -6.87 -1.58
N ARG A 77 -8.23 -7.99 -0.87
CA ARG A 77 -9.34 -8.91 -1.15
C ARG A 77 -10.70 -8.23 -1.00
N LEU A 78 -10.85 -7.33 -0.03
CA LEU A 78 -12.09 -6.58 0.16
C LEU A 78 -12.11 -5.27 -0.62
N GLY A 79 -10.98 -4.82 -1.20
CA GLY A 79 -10.86 -3.54 -1.89
C GLY A 79 -11.32 -2.36 -1.04
N ARG A 80 -11.09 -2.41 0.28
CA ARG A 80 -11.47 -1.35 1.24
C ARG A 80 -10.65 -1.46 2.52
N THR A 81 -10.66 -0.40 3.32
CA THR A 81 -10.09 -0.46 4.67
C THR A 81 -10.91 -1.38 5.56
N ILE A 82 -10.23 -2.00 6.53
CA ILE A 82 -10.82 -2.80 7.59
C ILE A 82 -10.41 -2.22 8.94
N ARG A 83 -11.20 -2.44 9.98
CA ARG A 83 -10.80 -2.05 11.34
C ARG A 83 -9.67 -2.95 11.81
N LYS A 84 -8.61 -2.37 12.37
CA LYS A 84 -7.53 -3.15 12.99
C LYS A 84 -8.10 -4.03 14.11
N PRO A 85 -7.70 -5.31 14.18
CA PRO A 85 -8.07 -6.17 15.28
C PRO A 85 -7.64 -5.55 16.62
N LYS A 86 -8.57 -5.49 17.58
CA LYS A 86 -8.30 -4.98 18.92
C LYS A 86 -7.68 -6.03 19.87
N SER A 87 -7.72 -7.32 19.49
CA SER A 87 -7.17 -8.43 20.27
C SER A 87 -5.83 -8.92 19.71
N THR A 88 -4.99 -9.47 20.60
CA THR A 88 -3.61 -9.94 20.32
C THR A 88 -3.58 -11.12 19.33
N PRO A 89 -2.45 -11.36 18.60
CA PRO A 89 -1.13 -10.69 18.67
C PRO A 89 -1.00 -9.42 17.80
N ASP A 90 -2.01 -9.06 17.00
CA ASP A 90 -1.83 -8.02 15.99
C ASP A 90 -1.98 -6.57 16.50
N ARG A 91 -2.46 -6.40 17.73
CA ARG A 91 -2.69 -5.09 18.38
C ARG A 91 -1.45 -4.18 18.37
N ASN A 92 -0.25 -4.75 18.45
CA ASN A 92 0.99 -3.98 18.58
C ASN A 92 1.63 -3.63 17.23
N HIS A 93 1.09 -4.10 16.10
CA HIS A 93 1.63 -3.71 14.79
C HIS A 93 1.15 -2.31 14.41
N ARG A 94 2.09 -1.45 14.02
CA ARG A 94 1.77 -0.10 13.56
C ARG A 94 1.03 -0.14 12.23
N ILE A 95 1.44 -1.05 11.35
CA ILE A 95 0.84 -1.26 10.03
C ILE A 95 0.10 -2.60 10.03
N PHE A 96 -1.13 -2.60 9.54
CA PHE A 96 -1.91 -3.81 9.32
C PHE A 96 -2.26 -3.96 7.84
N ILE A 97 -1.72 -5.00 7.20
CA ILE A 97 -2.03 -5.35 5.82
C ILE A 97 -2.49 -6.80 5.83
N GLU A 98 -3.77 -7.02 5.52
CA GLU A 98 -4.36 -8.35 5.44
C GLU A 98 -3.80 -9.11 4.22
N ASP A 99 -3.24 -10.29 4.46
CA ASP A 99 -2.98 -11.27 3.40
C ASP A 99 -4.31 -11.63 2.73
N PRO A 100 -4.43 -11.49 1.39
CA PRO A 100 -5.70 -11.67 0.70
C PRO A 100 -6.30 -13.08 0.89
N PHE A 101 -5.48 -14.12 1.07
CA PHE A 101 -5.95 -15.49 1.20
C PHE A 101 -5.97 -15.97 2.65
N ASN A 102 -4.88 -15.74 3.37
CA ASN A 102 -4.66 -16.24 4.73
C ASN A 102 -5.27 -15.35 5.81
N GLN A 103 -5.63 -14.10 5.48
CA GLN A 103 -6.28 -13.15 6.40
C GLN A 103 -5.44 -12.86 7.65
N THR A 104 -4.12 -12.95 7.54
CA THR A 104 -3.17 -12.57 8.59
C THR A 104 -2.46 -11.28 8.24
N ASN A 105 -1.94 -10.55 9.23
CA ASN A 105 -1.12 -9.37 8.94
C ASN A 105 0.19 -9.78 8.24
N VAL A 106 0.51 -9.18 7.09
CA VAL A 106 1.82 -9.37 6.42
C VAL A 106 2.88 -8.38 6.89
N ALA A 107 2.47 -7.24 7.47
CA ALA A 107 3.37 -6.19 7.95
C ALA A 107 3.89 -6.45 9.37
N LYS A 108 4.18 -7.72 9.71
CA LYS A 108 4.55 -8.15 11.06
C LYS A 108 5.86 -7.55 11.55
N ALA A 109 6.73 -7.07 10.67
CA ALA A 109 8.03 -6.50 11.05
C ALA A 109 7.90 -5.11 11.72
N VAL A 110 6.85 -4.34 11.41
CA VAL A 110 6.69 -2.97 11.89
C VAL A 110 5.94 -2.94 13.22
N LYS A 111 6.65 -3.35 14.29
CA LYS A 111 6.08 -3.49 15.65
C LYS A 111 6.37 -2.31 16.58
N CYS A 112 7.47 -1.58 16.36
CA CYS A 112 7.84 -0.44 17.20
C CYS A 112 7.51 0.89 16.52
N ASP A 113 7.30 1.91 17.34
CA ASP A 113 7.04 3.28 16.87
C ASP A 113 8.22 3.83 16.05
N ASP A 114 9.47 3.46 16.36
CA ASP A 114 10.64 4.00 15.66
C ASP A 114 10.69 3.57 14.20
N SER A 115 10.45 2.28 13.91
CA SER A 115 10.38 1.79 12.53
C SER A 115 9.22 2.43 11.78
N PHE A 116 8.09 2.64 12.46
CA PHE A 116 6.95 3.31 11.85
C PHE A 116 7.21 4.78 11.56
N LYS A 117 7.83 5.52 12.49
CA LYS A 117 8.23 6.91 12.29
C LYS A 117 9.18 7.05 11.12
N LYS A 118 10.16 6.16 10.95
CA LYS A 118 11.07 6.16 9.79
C LYS A 118 10.32 5.98 8.47
N ILE A 119 9.38 5.03 8.42
CA ILE A 119 8.52 4.83 7.25
C ILE A 119 7.71 6.09 6.94
N MET A 120 7.05 6.65 7.96
CA MET A 120 6.21 7.85 7.76
C MET A 120 7.05 9.07 7.37
N HIS A 121 8.22 9.24 7.96
CA HIS A 121 9.15 10.30 7.61
C HIS A 121 9.59 10.21 6.16
N ALA A 122 9.95 9.01 5.69
CA ALA A 122 10.30 8.80 4.28
C ALA A 122 9.13 9.14 3.35
N PHE A 123 7.90 8.70 3.68
CA PHE A 123 6.71 9.05 2.90
C PHE A 123 6.47 10.57 2.84
N THR A 124 6.55 11.25 3.98
CA THR A 124 6.36 12.70 4.08
C THR A 124 7.44 13.45 3.31
N GLN A 125 8.73 13.11 3.50
CA GLN A 125 9.82 13.77 2.78
C GLN A 125 9.72 13.57 1.27
N SER A 126 9.40 12.34 0.81
CA SER A 126 9.22 12.08 -0.62
C SER A 126 8.07 12.90 -1.19
N LEU A 127 6.94 12.98 -0.49
CA LEU A 127 5.81 13.80 -0.91
C LEU A 127 6.21 15.28 -1.02
N THR A 128 6.82 15.83 0.02
CA THR A 128 7.24 17.24 0.04
C THR A 128 8.23 17.56 -1.07
N ARG A 129 9.22 16.69 -1.34
CA ARG A 129 10.18 16.91 -2.44
C ARG A 129 9.50 16.92 -3.80
N LEU A 130 8.63 15.94 -4.07
CA LEU A 130 7.91 15.86 -5.33
C LEU A 130 6.94 17.03 -5.54
N GLU A 131 6.27 17.51 -4.50
CA GLU A 131 5.40 18.69 -4.58
C GLU A 131 6.16 19.97 -4.93
N ILE A 132 7.46 20.03 -4.62
CA ILE A 132 8.32 21.19 -4.92
C ILE A 132 8.98 21.05 -6.30
N SER A 133 9.54 19.89 -6.63
CA SER A 133 10.40 19.71 -7.80
C SER A 133 9.70 19.09 -9.01
N ASP A 134 8.62 18.34 -8.82
CA ASP A 134 8.04 17.42 -9.81
C ASP A 134 9.10 16.47 -10.45
N ASP A 135 10.19 16.21 -9.73
CA ASP A 135 11.33 15.41 -10.18
C ASP A 135 11.47 14.14 -9.36
N LEU A 136 11.23 13.00 -10.02
CA LEU A 136 11.32 11.67 -9.40
C LEU A 136 12.74 11.33 -8.92
N SER A 137 13.78 11.93 -9.51
CA SER A 137 15.17 11.65 -9.13
C SER A 137 15.51 12.15 -7.72
N GLU A 138 14.76 13.13 -7.20
CA GLU A 138 14.90 13.65 -5.83
C GLU A 138 14.42 12.67 -4.75
N VAL A 139 13.70 11.62 -5.15
CA VAL A 139 13.13 10.62 -4.24
C VAL A 139 13.50 9.18 -4.61
N VAL A 140 13.93 8.92 -5.86
CA VAL A 140 14.39 7.61 -6.33
C VAL A 140 15.83 7.73 -6.84
N GLY A 141 16.79 7.16 -6.11
CA GLY A 141 18.20 7.09 -6.55
C GLY A 141 19.22 7.65 -5.54
N GLN A 142 18.78 8.37 -4.51
CA GLN A 142 19.63 8.68 -3.36
C GLN A 142 19.64 7.47 -2.42
N TYR A 143 20.76 6.74 -2.37
CA TYR A 143 20.97 5.71 -1.35
C TYR A 143 21.17 6.44 -0.03
N MET A 144 20.11 6.63 0.75
CA MET A 144 20.24 7.25 2.07
C MET A 144 20.28 6.17 3.15
N ALA A 145 21.26 6.24 4.04
CA ALA A 145 21.27 5.50 5.28
C ALA A 145 20.64 6.33 6.39
N TRP A 146 19.98 5.64 7.31
CA TRP A 146 19.51 6.27 8.53
C TRP A 146 20.62 6.30 9.56
N ASP A 147 21.11 7.48 9.90
CA ASP A 147 22.05 7.69 11.00
C ASP A 147 21.28 7.56 12.32
N ILE A 148 21.62 6.52 13.08
CA ILE A 148 20.98 6.22 14.37
C ILE A 148 21.42 7.21 15.44
N GLU A 149 22.64 7.73 15.36
CA GLU A 149 23.20 8.63 16.38
C GLU A 149 22.62 10.04 16.27
N ASN A 150 22.47 10.52 15.04
CA ASN A 150 22.06 11.90 14.76
C ASN A 150 20.57 12.05 14.48
N ASP A 151 19.81 10.96 14.43
CA ASP A 151 18.38 10.95 14.05
C ASP A 151 18.18 11.71 12.71
N GLU A 152 19.05 11.45 11.73
CA GLU A 152 18.98 12.05 10.38
C GLU A 152 19.30 11.07 9.23
N TRP A 153 18.75 11.33 8.04
CA TRP A 153 19.05 10.56 6.83
C TRP A 153 20.28 11.16 6.14
N VAL A 154 21.30 10.33 5.93
CA VAL A 154 22.56 10.72 5.28
C VAL A 154 22.71 10.01 3.96
N ASN A 155 23.28 10.68 2.95
CA ASN A 155 23.61 10.03 1.69
C ASN A 155 24.74 9.01 1.93
N LEU A 156 24.57 7.81 1.39
CA LEU A 156 25.62 6.84 1.18
C LEU A 156 26.31 7.24 -0.12
N ASP A 157 27.46 7.91 0.03
CA ASP A 157 28.42 8.10 -1.07
C ASP A 157 28.94 6.76 -1.61
#